data_AF-A0A9X4KSK2-F1
#
_entry.id   AF-A0A9X4KSK2-F1
#
_cell.length_a   1.000
_cell.length_b   1.000
_cell.length_c   1.000
_cell.angle_alpha   90.00
_cell.angle_beta   90.00
_cell.angle_gamma   90.00
#
_symmetry.space_group_name_H-M   'P 1'
#
loop_
_entity.id
_entity.type
_entity.pdbx_description
1 polymer ?
#
loop_
_entity_poly.entity_id
_entity_poly.type
_entity_poly.pdbx_seq_one_letter_code
_entity_poly.pdbx_strand_id
1 'polypeptide(L)'
;MNGFGKWMAAFSLGAVLLMPALASAADTPAATVQPGGAAVKTDGQSAAELGLLIGEGSGVTADYLAKGTTRIQAAIISLRLQGKLEAAKAYEGADSFADANLAGASNRPILAFLHGHPEYGWAGEGANRFNPLAPVSSQQLYKVLLETLGYRSNADFAYKDTEAFASGKGLAAIAGTPTLTNAHMAAALVESLSAPTAMGHPLFDMLQKEGVLPATASLPAGERIALRHDAAGDAYLADGKGLTLYYFSNDADDLDACQGQCVANWPLLTADELRIPAGLDPADFTVVTHASGVKQWMYKGWPLYRFVKDVKAGDTLGEGVGGVWFEAKPDYRVMIGKSAELGSYLTDSAGRTLYYFDKDTPQTSACTDNCLANWPAYGAAAGKVPSTLNAADFGTITRPDGSKQAAFKGYALYYFVKDTKHGDATGQNVGQVWFVVDPAKFSGTSAGQAAPSAPAEQTGKTYHVDIKDYSFGSGPLTVEAGSTIIFTNFDDMKHNAVAVNGSFAGPLLAKDESYTIKLDKPGTYDYYCQPHKSFMTGQIIVK
;
A
#
# COMPACT_ATOMS: atom_id res chain seq x y z
N MET A 1 -55.52 -63.24 -39.30
CA MET A 1 -54.12 -63.18 -39.78
C MET A 1 -53.23 -63.44 -38.58
N ASN A 2 -52.57 -64.61 -38.59
CA ASN A 2 -51.36 -65.11 -37.88
C ASN A 2 -50.83 -64.24 -36.71
N GLY A 3 -50.72 -64.68 -35.44
CA GLY A 3 -50.10 -65.91 -34.91
C GLY A 3 -48.63 -65.60 -34.50
N PHE A 4 -48.28 -65.48 -33.21
CA PHE A 4 -47.40 -66.36 -32.39
C PHE A 4 -46.80 -65.45 -31.27
N GLY A 5 -46.48 -65.83 -30.03
CA GLY A 5 -46.30 -67.11 -29.34
C GLY A 5 -46.15 -66.92 -27.80
N LYS A 6 -45.87 -68.02 -27.11
CA LYS A 6 -46.18 -68.33 -25.70
C LYS A 6 -45.09 -67.96 -24.65
N TRP A 7 -45.58 -67.72 -23.42
CA TRP A 7 -45.20 -68.27 -22.09
C TRP A 7 -43.84 -68.01 -21.40
N MET A 8 -43.97 -67.93 -20.06
CA MET A 8 -43.01 -68.06 -18.95
C MET A 8 -42.15 -66.84 -18.58
N ALA A 9 -42.42 -66.28 -17.40
CA ALA A 9 -41.42 -65.60 -16.59
C ALA A 9 -41.46 -66.17 -15.16
N ALA A 10 -40.32 -66.72 -14.76
CA ALA A 10 -40.07 -67.36 -13.48
C ALA A 10 -39.91 -66.33 -12.35
N PHE A 11 -40.35 -66.72 -11.15
CA PHE A 11 -40.02 -66.05 -9.90
C PHE A 11 -38.54 -66.23 -9.56
N SER A 12 -37.82 -65.12 -9.31
CA SER A 12 -36.56 -65.12 -8.57
C SER A 12 -36.66 -64.15 -7.40
N LEU A 13 -36.49 -64.68 -6.18
CA LEU A 13 -36.32 -63.90 -4.96
C LEU A 13 -34.97 -63.15 -5.03
N GLY A 14 -35.01 -61.82 -5.05
CA GLY A 14 -33.85 -60.96 -4.82
C GLY A 14 -33.92 -60.33 -3.44
N ALA A 15 -32.98 -60.67 -2.57
CA ALA A 15 -32.82 -60.05 -1.25
C ALA A 15 -32.52 -58.55 -1.39
N VAL A 16 -33.35 -57.70 -0.78
CA VAL A 16 -33.14 -56.25 -0.70
C VAL A 16 -32.10 -55.98 0.39
N LEU A 17 -30.84 -55.78 -0.01
CA LEU A 17 -29.82 -55.15 0.81
C LEU A 17 -30.16 -53.65 0.92
N LEU A 18 -30.58 -53.20 2.10
CA LEU A 18 -30.59 -51.77 2.43
C LEU A 18 -29.13 -51.29 2.52
N MET A 19 -28.64 -50.63 1.47
CA MET A 19 -27.47 -49.78 1.56
C MET A 19 -27.89 -48.42 2.15
N PRO A 20 -27.21 -47.89 3.18
CA PRO A 20 -27.43 -46.51 3.58
C PRO A 20 -26.94 -45.61 2.44
N ALA A 21 -27.83 -44.75 1.94
CA ALA A 21 -27.46 -43.71 1.01
C ALA A 21 -26.49 -42.75 1.72
N LEU A 22 -25.19 -42.89 1.44
CA LEU A 22 -24.22 -41.83 1.66
C LEU A 22 -24.63 -40.66 0.76
N ALA A 23 -25.32 -39.69 1.35
CA ALA A 23 -25.45 -38.38 0.73
C ALA A 23 -24.03 -37.83 0.59
N SER A 24 -23.53 -37.76 -0.65
CA SER A 24 -22.37 -36.92 -0.96
C SER A 24 -22.71 -35.52 -0.48
N ALA A 25 -21.93 -34.98 0.46
CA ALA A 25 -21.97 -33.56 0.76
C ALA A 25 -21.80 -32.83 -0.58
N ALA A 26 -22.82 -32.10 -1.01
CA ALA A 26 -22.65 -31.18 -2.12
C ALA A 26 -21.61 -30.17 -1.62
N ASP A 27 -20.44 -30.12 -2.28
CA ASP A 27 -19.41 -29.13 -2.01
C ASP A 27 -20.08 -27.75 -2.09
N THR A 28 -20.26 -27.10 -0.94
CA THR A 28 -20.73 -25.72 -0.89
C THR A 28 -19.73 -24.91 -1.71
N PRO A 29 -20.15 -24.19 -2.76
CA PRO A 29 -19.21 -23.49 -3.62
C PRO A 29 -18.44 -22.46 -2.80
N ALA A 30 -17.11 -22.53 -2.86
CA ALA A 30 -16.22 -21.57 -2.22
C ALA A 30 -16.43 -20.15 -2.78
N ALA A 31 -16.11 -19.14 -1.98
CA ALA A 31 -16.16 -17.76 -2.44
C ALA A 31 -15.24 -17.54 -3.66
N THR A 32 -15.71 -16.76 -4.63
CA THR A 32 -14.95 -16.47 -5.85
C THR A 32 -14.75 -14.98 -6.03
N VAL A 33 -13.53 -14.56 -6.38
CA VAL A 33 -13.19 -13.16 -6.61
C VAL A 33 -13.10 -12.90 -8.11
N GLN A 34 -13.69 -11.80 -8.57
CA GLN A 34 -13.64 -11.33 -9.96
C GLN A 34 -13.27 -9.84 -10.01
N PRO A 35 -12.58 -9.37 -11.07
CA PRO A 35 -12.35 -7.95 -11.28
C PRO A 35 -13.67 -7.16 -11.36
N GLY A 36 -13.72 -5.95 -10.81
CA GLY A 36 -14.87 -5.06 -10.98
C GLY A 36 -15.06 -4.60 -12.43
N GLY A 37 -13.95 -4.39 -13.15
CA GLY A 37 -13.95 -4.10 -14.58
C GLY A 37 -14.81 -2.89 -14.94
N ALA A 38 -15.67 -3.03 -15.95
CA ALA A 38 -16.54 -1.96 -16.45
C ALA A 38 -17.59 -1.47 -15.45
N ALA A 39 -17.83 -2.20 -14.35
CA ALA A 39 -18.76 -1.81 -13.30
C ALA A 39 -18.17 -0.75 -12.34
N VAL A 40 -16.90 -0.37 -12.51
CA VAL A 40 -16.24 0.67 -11.70
C VAL A 40 -15.90 1.86 -12.58
N LYS A 41 -16.42 3.03 -12.23
CA LYS A 41 -16.22 4.26 -13.01
C LYS A 41 -15.67 5.38 -12.14
N THR A 42 -14.62 6.04 -12.61
CA THR A 42 -14.05 7.18 -11.90
C THR A 42 -14.81 8.47 -12.20
N ASP A 43 -14.72 9.45 -11.30
CA ASP A 43 -15.21 10.81 -11.54
C ASP A 43 -14.52 11.42 -12.79
N GLY A 44 -13.25 11.10 -13.02
CA GLY A 44 -12.47 11.54 -14.19
C GLY A 44 -13.03 10.99 -15.51
N GLN A 45 -13.29 9.68 -15.58
CA GLN A 45 -13.92 9.04 -16.73
C GLN A 45 -15.33 9.59 -16.98
N SER A 46 -16.11 9.75 -15.90
CA SER A 46 -17.47 10.31 -15.98
C SER A 46 -17.49 11.74 -16.52
N ALA A 47 -16.59 12.61 -16.02
CA ALA A 47 -16.48 13.97 -16.51
C ALA A 47 -15.97 14.04 -17.96
N ALA A 48 -15.10 13.10 -18.37
CA ALA A 48 -14.59 13.01 -19.73
C ALA A 48 -15.67 12.59 -20.74
N GLU A 49 -16.44 11.56 -20.43
CA GLU A 49 -17.53 11.08 -21.28
C GLU A 49 -18.64 12.12 -21.48
N LEU A 50 -18.88 12.95 -20.47
CA LEU A 50 -19.82 14.08 -20.56
C LEU A 50 -19.22 15.31 -21.24
N GLY A 51 -17.95 15.26 -21.66
CA GLY A 51 -17.25 16.38 -22.30
C GLY A 51 -16.94 17.54 -21.37
N LEU A 52 -17.14 17.38 -20.06
CA LEU A 52 -16.90 18.43 -19.06
C LEU A 52 -15.41 18.59 -18.76
N LEU A 53 -14.65 17.49 -18.83
CA LEU A 53 -13.20 17.47 -18.66
C LEU A 53 -12.54 16.87 -19.90
N ILE A 54 -11.70 17.66 -20.60
CA ILE A 54 -11.14 17.25 -21.90
C ILE A 54 -9.75 16.61 -21.76
N GLY A 55 -9.02 16.93 -20.69
CA GLY A 55 -7.65 16.46 -20.50
C GLY A 55 -6.61 17.22 -21.32
N GLU A 56 -5.49 16.57 -21.60
CA GLU A 56 -4.40 17.08 -22.43
C GLU A 56 -3.87 15.95 -23.33
N GLY A 57 -3.46 16.25 -24.56
CA GLY A 57 -2.89 15.25 -25.48
C GLY A 57 -3.76 13.99 -25.58
N SER A 58 -3.33 12.92 -24.91
CA SER A 58 -4.01 11.61 -24.80
C SER A 58 -5.31 11.61 -23.97
N GLY A 59 -5.82 12.77 -23.55
CA GLY A 59 -7.10 12.91 -22.84
C GLY A 59 -6.96 13.00 -21.33
N VAL A 60 -7.94 12.49 -20.59
CA VAL A 60 -7.97 12.55 -19.12
C VAL A 60 -7.18 11.35 -18.55
N THR A 61 -5.87 11.54 -18.41
CA THR A 61 -4.94 10.52 -17.85
C THR A 61 -4.73 10.69 -16.35
N ALA A 62 -4.13 9.70 -15.68
CA ALA A 62 -3.73 9.81 -14.28
C ALA A 62 -2.77 10.99 -14.03
N ASP A 63 -1.77 11.19 -14.91
CA ASP A 63 -0.84 12.32 -14.84
C ASP A 63 -1.58 13.66 -14.98
N TYR A 64 -2.54 13.75 -15.89
CA TYR A 64 -3.37 14.95 -16.04
C TYR A 64 -4.17 15.21 -14.75
N LEU A 65 -4.80 14.18 -14.20
CA LEU A 65 -5.63 14.27 -12.99
C LEU A 65 -4.82 14.70 -11.75
N ALA A 66 -3.55 14.32 -11.68
CA ALA A 66 -2.63 14.69 -10.59
C ALA A 66 -2.16 16.16 -10.64
N LYS A 67 -2.26 16.84 -11.80
CA LYS A 67 -1.82 18.23 -11.93
C LYS A 67 -2.70 19.18 -11.12
N GLY A 68 -2.05 20.18 -10.52
CA GLY A 68 -2.73 21.29 -9.86
C GLY A 68 -3.58 22.10 -10.85
N THR A 69 -4.77 22.52 -10.43
CA THR A 69 -5.67 23.33 -11.24
C THR A 69 -5.45 24.81 -10.95
N THR A 70 -5.23 25.59 -12.00
CA THR A 70 -5.15 27.06 -11.91
C THR A 70 -6.53 27.69 -11.92
N ARG A 71 -6.64 28.92 -11.40
CA ARG A 71 -7.89 29.67 -11.35
C ARG A 71 -8.49 29.91 -12.75
N ILE A 72 -7.68 30.19 -13.78
CA ILE A 72 -8.19 30.31 -15.15
C ILE A 72 -8.70 28.98 -15.70
N GLN A 73 -8.02 27.87 -15.39
CA GLN A 73 -8.46 26.55 -15.83
C GLN A 73 -9.80 26.17 -15.18
N ALA A 74 -9.95 26.42 -13.88
CA ALA A 74 -11.22 26.22 -13.19
C ALA A 74 -12.35 27.07 -13.79
N ALA A 75 -12.05 28.32 -14.16
CA ALA A 75 -13.03 29.19 -14.81
C ALA A 75 -13.46 28.68 -16.19
N ILE A 76 -12.50 28.27 -17.04
CA ILE A 76 -12.77 27.66 -18.34
C ILE A 76 -13.65 26.41 -18.20
N ILE A 77 -13.34 25.55 -17.23
CA ILE A 77 -14.12 24.33 -16.97
C ILE A 77 -15.54 24.69 -16.50
N SER A 78 -15.69 25.65 -15.59
CA SER A 78 -17.01 26.09 -15.12
C SER A 78 -17.84 26.74 -16.23
N LEU A 79 -17.22 27.49 -17.15
CA LEU A 79 -17.91 28.06 -18.31
C LEU A 79 -18.34 26.99 -19.30
N ARG A 80 -17.59 25.88 -19.39
CA ARG A 80 -17.99 24.70 -20.17
C ARG A 80 -19.24 24.06 -19.56
N LEU A 81 -19.25 23.85 -18.24
CA LEU A 81 -20.42 23.35 -17.53
C LEU A 81 -21.66 24.24 -17.73
N GLN A 82 -21.46 25.56 -17.82
CA GLN A 82 -22.52 26.55 -18.03
C GLN A 82 -22.90 26.75 -19.52
N GLY A 83 -22.27 26.05 -20.47
CA GLY A 83 -22.50 26.23 -21.90
C GLY A 83 -22.06 27.60 -22.46
N LYS A 84 -21.18 28.33 -21.75
CA LYS A 84 -20.73 29.70 -22.10
C LYS A 84 -19.30 29.78 -22.63
N LEU A 85 -18.56 28.68 -22.64
CA LEU A 85 -17.14 28.70 -23.03
C LEU A 85 -16.91 29.24 -24.44
N GLU A 86 -17.72 28.83 -25.43
CA GLU A 86 -17.53 29.29 -26.82
C GLU A 86 -17.86 30.77 -26.99
N ALA A 87 -18.91 31.26 -26.30
CA ALA A 87 -19.20 32.69 -26.26
C ALA A 87 -18.06 33.49 -25.61
N ALA A 88 -17.48 32.97 -24.52
CA ALA A 88 -16.35 33.59 -23.84
C ALA A 88 -15.07 33.64 -24.70
N LYS A 89 -14.80 32.59 -25.48
CA LYS A 89 -13.67 32.56 -26.43
C LYS A 89 -13.83 33.57 -27.56
N ALA A 90 -15.05 33.79 -28.02
CA ALA A 90 -15.39 34.71 -29.10
C ALA A 90 -15.64 36.16 -28.61
N TYR A 91 -15.46 36.44 -27.32
CA TYR A 91 -15.78 37.75 -26.76
C TYR A 91 -14.79 38.82 -27.17
N GLU A 92 -15.29 39.93 -27.71
CA GLU A 92 -14.48 41.04 -28.26
C GLU A 92 -14.42 42.27 -27.34
N GLY A 93 -14.97 42.20 -26.13
CA GLY A 93 -14.96 43.32 -25.19
C GLY A 93 -13.54 43.72 -24.78
N ALA A 94 -13.28 45.03 -24.73
CA ALA A 94 -11.97 45.58 -24.43
C ALA A 94 -11.66 45.66 -22.92
N ASP A 95 -12.69 45.79 -22.08
CA ASP A 95 -12.54 45.87 -20.62
C ASP A 95 -12.23 44.50 -20.04
N SER A 96 -11.19 44.41 -19.21
CA SER A 96 -10.72 43.16 -18.62
C SER A 96 -10.03 43.39 -17.27
N PHE A 97 -9.67 42.28 -16.62
CA PHE A 97 -8.84 42.31 -15.42
C PHE A 97 -7.44 42.85 -15.72
N ALA A 98 -6.87 43.58 -14.76
CA ALA A 98 -5.59 44.26 -14.88
C ALA A 98 -4.41 43.31 -15.18
N ASP A 99 -4.54 42.03 -14.80
CA ASP A 99 -3.52 40.99 -14.98
C ASP A 99 -3.92 39.92 -16.03
N ALA A 100 -4.86 40.25 -16.93
CA ALA A 100 -5.32 39.33 -17.98
C ALA A 100 -4.22 38.88 -18.95
N ASN A 101 -3.16 39.67 -19.10
CA ASN A 101 -1.99 39.32 -19.91
C ASN A 101 -1.27 38.05 -19.42
N LEU A 102 -1.37 37.70 -18.13
CA LEU A 102 -0.74 36.52 -17.54
C LEU A 102 -1.37 35.20 -18.01
N ALA A 103 -2.60 35.21 -18.52
CA ALA A 103 -3.33 33.99 -18.92
C ALA A 103 -2.94 33.46 -20.31
N GLY A 104 -2.08 34.18 -21.05
CA GLY A 104 -1.76 33.89 -22.45
C GLY A 104 -2.82 34.40 -23.42
N ALA A 105 -2.45 34.59 -24.69
CA ALA A 105 -3.29 35.28 -25.68
C ALA A 105 -4.65 34.62 -25.93
N SER A 106 -4.69 33.28 -25.95
CA SER A 106 -5.91 32.50 -26.19
C SER A 106 -6.94 32.60 -25.06
N ASN A 107 -6.53 32.98 -23.84
CA ASN A 107 -7.42 33.07 -22.68
C ASN A 107 -7.84 34.50 -22.34
N ARG A 108 -7.27 35.54 -23.00
CA ARG A 108 -7.66 36.94 -22.74
C ARG A 108 -9.13 37.23 -23.03
N PRO A 109 -9.73 36.74 -24.15
CA PRO A 109 -11.16 36.92 -24.39
C PRO A 109 -12.03 36.38 -23.25
N ILE A 110 -11.66 35.22 -22.71
CA ILE A 110 -12.38 34.56 -21.61
C ILE A 110 -12.32 35.42 -20.34
N LEU A 111 -11.17 36.02 -20.03
CA LEU A 111 -11.04 36.92 -18.88
C LEU A 111 -11.82 38.23 -19.06
N ALA A 112 -11.82 38.81 -20.26
CA ALA A 112 -12.66 39.97 -20.57
C ALA A 112 -14.16 39.64 -20.45
N PHE A 113 -14.56 38.45 -20.92
CA PHE A 113 -15.93 37.96 -20.77
C PHE A 113 -16.32 37.84 -19.30
N LEU A 114 -15.51 37.15 -18.48
CA LEU A 114 -15.79 37.00 -17.04
C LEU A 114 -15.79 38.33 -16.29
N HIS A 115 -14.97 39.30 -16.70
CA HIS A 115 -14.97 40.64 -16.14
C HIS A 115 -16.30 41.37 -16.40
N GLY A 116 -16.86 41.23 -17.61
CA GLY A 116 -18.17 41.79 -17.97
C GLY A 116 -19.38 40.99 -17.48
N HIS A 117 -19.18 39.74 -17.06
CA HIS A 117 -20.23 38.80 -16.68
C HIS A 117 -19.99 38.15 -15.30
N PRO A 118 -19.99 38.93 -14.20
CA PRO A 118 -19.77 38.42 -12.85
C PRO A 118 -20.83 37.40 -12.39
N GLU A 119 -21.99 37.34 -13.05
CA GLU A 119 -23.06 36.37 -12.80
C GLU A 119 -22.66 34.91 -13.03
N TYR A 120 -21.58 34.65 -13.79
CA TYR A 120 -21.00 33.31 -13.96
C TYR A 120 -20.05 32.91 -12.82
N GLY A 121 -20.04 33.72 -11.77
CA GLY A 121 -19.54 33.41 -10.43
C GLY A 121 -18.07 33.67 -10.18
N TRP A 122 -17.35 34.12 -11.20
CA TRP A 122 -15.98 34.57 -11.05
C TRP A 122 -15.93 36.08 -10.85
N ALA A 123 -15.27 36.50 -9.78
CA ALA A 123 -14.99 37.91 -9.51
C ALA A 123 -13.48 38.14 -9.46
N GLY A 124 -13.09 39.39 -9.74
CA GLY A 124 -11.76 39.87 -9.45
C GLY A 124 -11.52 40.01 -7.96
N GLU A 125 -10.26 39.89 -7.57
CA GLU A 125 -9.74 40.28 -6.27
C GLU A 125 -9.14 41.69 -6.37
N GLY A 126 -8.73 42.26 -5.23
CA GLY A 126 -8.30 43.66 -5.11
C GLY A 126 -7.48 44.22 -6.28
N ALA A 127 -7.64 45.52 -6.55
CA ALA A 127 -7.03 46.22 -7.70
C ALA A 127 -7.41 45.63 -9.08
N ASN A 128 -8.63 45.07 -9.21
CA ASN A 128 -9.17 44.52 -10.44
C ASN A 128 -8.33 43.36 -11.03
N ARG A 129 -7.87 42.44 -10.18
CA ARG A 129 -7.00 41.32 -10.58
C ARG A 129 -7.75 40.00 -10.57
N PHE A 130 -7.54 39.16 -11.57
CA PHE A 130 -8.10 37.81 -11.59
C PHE A 130 -7.16 36.77 -10.98
N ASN A 131 -5.85 36.97 -11.04
CA ASN A 131 -4.82 36.01 -10.64
C ASN A 131 -4.91 34.66 -11.39
N PRO A 132 -4.81 34.65 -12.74
CA PRO A 132 -5.13 33.48 -13.56
C PRO A 132 -4.28 32.23 -13.29
N LEU A 133 -3.02 32.42 -12.90
CA LEU A 133 -2.07 31.32 -12.63
C LEU A 133 -2.08 30.84 -11.18
N ALA A 134 -2.84 31.50 -10.29
CA ALA A 134 -2.94 31.09 -8.89
C ALA A 134 -3.64 29.73 -8.76
N PRO A 135 -3.30 28.92 -7.75
CA PRO A 135 -4.10 27.74 -7.43
C PRO A 135 -5.52 28.18 -7.01
N VAL A 136 -6.50 27.34 -7.33
CA VAL A 136 -7.88 27.50 -6.86
C VAL A 136 -8.10 26.67 -5.60
N SER A 137 -8.85 27.19 -4.64
CA SER A 137 -9.29 26.46 -3.45
C SER A 137 -10.68 25.84 -3.64
N SER A 138 -11.01 24.85 -2.80
CA SER A 138 -12.34 24.25 -2.74
C SER A 138 -13.44 25.28 -2.43
N GLN A 139 -13.24 26.17 -1.45
CA GLN A 139 -14.16 27.28 -1.17
C GLN A 139 -14.45 28.13 -2.42
N GLN A 140 -13.43 28.50 -3.20
CA GLN A 140 -13.61 29.29 -4.42
C GLN A 140 -14.41 28.53 -5.48
N LEU A 141 -14.07 27.26 -5.73
CA LEU A 141 -14.77 26.45 -6.71
C LEU A 141 -16.22 26.16 -6.29
N TYR A 142 -16.45 25.79 -5.04
CA TYR A 142 -17.80 25.51 -4.55
C TYR A 142 -18.69 26.75 -4.58
N LYS A 143 -18.16 27.94 -4.34
CA LYS A 143 -18.91 29.19 -4.54
C LYS A 143 -19.41 29.29 -5.98
N VAL A 144 -18.53 29.05 -6.97
CA VAL A 144 -18.86 29.11 -8.40
C VAL A 144 -19.88 28.04 -8.78
N LEU A 145 -19.72 26.81 -8.29
CA LEU A 145 -20.66 25.71 -8.58
C LEU A 145 -22.03 25.95 -7.93
N LEU A 146 -22.08 26.50 -6.72
CA LEU A 146 -23.34 26.92 -6.09
C LEU A 146 -24.06 28.01 -6.90
N GLU A 147 -23.30 28.93 -7.49
CA GLU A 147 -23.87 29.94 -8.38
C GLU A 147 -24.29 29.39 -9.73
N THR A 148 -23.61 28.38 -10.24
CA THR A 148 -24.06 27.59 -11.39
C THR A 148 -25.38 26.87 -11.07
N LEU A 149 -25.55 26.38 -9.84
CA LEU A 149 -26.79 25.79 -9.34
C LEU A 149 -27.90 26.82 -9.07
N GLY A 150 -27.62 28.12 -9.19
CA GLY A 150 -28.59 29.20 -9.00
C GLY A 150 -28.66 29.78 -7.58
N TYR A 151 -27.87 29.27 -6.63
CA TYR A 151 -27.72 29.90 -5.31
C TYR A 151 -26.78 31.10 -5.41
N ARG A 152 -26.96 32.13 -4.60
CA ARG A 152 -26.20 33.39 -4.71
C ARG A 152 -25.44 33.69 -3.42
N SER A 153 -24.13 33.90 -3.57
CA SER A 153 -23.29 34.33 -2.46
C SER A 153 -23.77 35.69 -1.91
N ASN A 154 -23.75 35.81 -0.58
CA ASN A 154 -24.28 36.92 0.21
C ASN A 154 -25.81 37.15 0.11
N ALA A 155 -26.55 36.26 -0.55
CA ALA A 155 -28.01 36.22 -0.52
C ALA A 155 -28.52 34.92 0.13
N ASP A 156 -28.07 33.76 -0.37
CA ASP A 156 -28.44 32.44 0.15
C ASP A 156 -27.43 31.92 1.19
N PHE A 157 -26.16 32.29 1.05
CA PHE A 157 -25.08 31.90 1.96
C PHE A 157 -23.98 32.96 2.01
N ALA A 158 -23.32 33.15 3.15
CA ALA A 158 -22.14 34.01 3.23
C ALA A 158 -20.91 33.30 2.65
N TYR A 159 -19.97 34.04 2.03
CA TYR A 159 -18.76 33.43 1.44
C TYR A 159 -17.97 32.55 2.42
N LYS A 160 -17.86 32.97 3.68
CA LYS A 160 -17.18 32.18 4.73
C LYS A 160 -17.84 30.81 4.99
N ASP A 161 -19.14 30.68 4.70
CA ASP A 161 -19.95 29.49 4.97
C ASP A 161 -20.18 28.64 3.70
N THR A 162 -19.49 28.96 2.59
CA THR A 162 -19.65 28.31 1.28
C THR A 162 -19.61 26.79 1.36
N GLU A 163 -18.59 26.21 2.01
CA GLU A 163 -18.41 24.75 2.03
C GLU A 163 -19.49 24.05 2.87
N ALA A 164 -19.90 24.66 3.98
CA ALA A 164 -21.00 24.14 4.79
C ALA A 164 -22.32 24.15 4.01
N PHE A 165 -22.59 25.22 3.26
CA PHE A 165 -23.76 25.30 2.40
C PHE A 165 -23.68 24.30 1.23
N ALA A 166 -22.52 24.20 0.58
CA ALA A 166 -22.24 23.24 -0.51
C ALA A 166 -22.50 21.80 -0.06
N SER A 167 -22.01 21.43 1.12
CA SER A 167 -22.24 20.11 1.72
C SER A 167 -23.73 19.80 1.88
N GLY A 168 -24.53 20.80 2.31
CA GLY A 168 -25.99 20.68 2.37
C GLY A 168 -26.69 20.49 1.03
N LYS A 169 -25.98 20.67 -0.10
CA LYS A 169 -26.46 20.42 -1.47
C LYS A 169 -25.82 19.18 -2.12
N GLY A 170 -25.04 18.40 -1.36
CA GLY A 170 -24.36 17.21 -1.87
C GLY A 170 -23.00 17.49 -2.55
N LEU A 171 -22.43 18.67 -2.34
CA LEU A 171 -21.09 19.04 -2.79
C LEU A 171 -20.12 18.99 -1.60
N ALA A 172 -19.39 17.90 -1.42
CA ALA A 172 -18.55 17.72 -0.24
C ALA A 172 -17.17 17.06 -0.50
N ALA A 173 -16.97 16.39 -1.64
CA ALA A 173 -15.77 15.60 -1.89
C ALA A 173 -14.43 16.38 -1.81
N ILE A 174 -14.45 17.70 -2.01
CA ILE A 174 -13.23 18.51 -2.03
C ILE A 174 -13.16 19.53 -0.88
N ALA A 175 -14.12 19.51 0.05
CA ALA A 175 -14.19 20.49 1.14
C ALA A 175 -12.87 20.54 1.95
N GLY A 176 -12.45 21.75 2.35
CA GLY A 176 -11.20 21.95 3.10
C GLY A 176 -9.92 21.81 2.28
N THR A 177 -10.00 21.56 0.97
CA THR A 177 -8.82 21.44 0.10
C THR A 177 -8.31 22.82 -0.33
N PRO A 178 -7.10 23.25 0.08
CA PRO A 178 -6.59 24.58 -0.22
C PRO A 178 -6.09 24.74 -1.66
N THR A 179 -5.63 23.66 -2.28
CA THR A 179 -5.11 23.64 -3.65
C THR A 179 -5.69 22.46 -4.41
N LEU A 180 -6.54 22.75 -5.40
CA LEU A 180 -7.20 21.70 -6.17
C LEU A 180 -6.29 21.10 -7.24
N THR A 181 -6.59 19.84 -7.58
CA THR A 181 -6.02 19.12 -8.73
C THR A 181 -7.14 18.88 -9.74
N ASN A 182 -6.78 18.42 -10.94
CA ASN A 182 -7.78 18.09 -11.94
C ASN A 182 -8.68 16.90 -11.51
N ALA A 183 -8.20 16.01 -10.63
CA ALA A 183 -9.02 15.00 -9.96
C ALA A 183 -10.10 15.63 -9.07
N HIS A 184 -9.74 16.65 -8.28
CA HIS A 184 -10.70 17.41 -7.48
C HIS A 184 -11.75 18.12 -8.36
N MET A 185 -11.32 18.69 -9.50
CA MET A 185 -12.25 19.28 -10.46
C MET A 185 -13.26 18.24 -10.99
N ALA A 186 -12.78 17.04 -11.38
CA ALA A 186 -13.65 15.97 -11.85
C ALA A 186 -14.70 15.59 -10.80
N ALA A 187 -14.28 15.39 -9.54
CA ALA A 187 -15.18 15.06 -8.45
C ALA A 187 -16.25 16.14 -8.24
N ALA A 188 -15.84 17.41 -8.13
CA ALA A 188 -16.78 18.51 -7.90
C ALA A 188 -17.76 18.70 -9.08
N LEU A 189 -17.32 18.49 -10.32
CA LEU A 189 -18.19 18.49 -11.49
C LEU A 189 -19.24 17.38 -11.41
N VAL A 190 -18.83 16.15 -11.15
CA VAL A 190 -19.76 15.00 -11.07
C VAL A 190 -20.76 15.16 -9.92
N GLU A 191 -20.32 15.65 -8.76
CA GLU A 191 -21.23 15.98 -7.64
C GLU A 191 -22.24 17.05 -8.06
N SER A 192 -21.79 18.11 -8.74
CA SER A 192 -22.66 19.22 -9.15
C SER A 192 -23.78 18.80 -10.09
N LEU A 193 -23.55 17.80 -10.95
CA LEU A 193 -24.58 17.29 -11.86
C LEU A 193 -25.76 16.66 -11.11
N SER A 194 -25.50 16.01 -9.97
CA SER A 194 -26.54 15.37 -9.14
C SER A 194 -27.14 16.34 -8.13
N ALA A 195 -26.51 17.48 -7.87
CA ALA A 195 -26.94 18.44 -6.87
C ALA A 195 -28.23 19.18 -7.30
N PRO A 196 -29.15 19.48 -6.35
CA PRO A 196 -30.36 20.22 -6.65
C PRO A 196 -30.04 21.71 -6.86
N THR A 197 -30.47 22.23 -8.00
CA THR A 197 -30.49 23.67 -8.29
C THR A 197 -31.41 24.41 -7.31
N ALA A 198 -31.34 25.74 -7.28
CA ALA A 198 -32.25 26.57 -6.48
C ALA A 198 -33.74 26.38 -6.85
N MET A 199 -34.02 25.80 -8.03
CA MET A 199 -35.37 25.43 -8.48
C MET A 199 -35.79 24.01 -8.06
N GLY A 200 -34.93 23.26 -7.37
CA GLY A 200 -35.22 21.91 -6.88
C GLY A 200 -34.98 20.78 -7.89
N HIS A 201 -34.55 21.08 -9.11
CA HIS A 201 -34.19 20.07 -10.12
C HIS A 201 -32.68 19.77 -10.10
N PRO A 202 -32.25 18.52 -10.40
CA PRO A 202 -30.84 18.22 -10.63
C PRO A 202 -30.23 19.12 -11.71
N LEU A 203 -28.98 19.55 -11.54
CA LEU A 203 -28.30 20.36 -12.56
C LEU A 203 -28.22 19.63 -13.90
N PHE A 204 -28.01 18.32 -13.88
CA PHE A 204 -27.94 17.49 -15.09
C PHE A 204 -29.16 17.68 -16.01
N ASP A 205 -30.37 17.63 -15.44
CA ASP A 205 -31.62 17.77 -16.20
C ASP A 205 -31.73 19.15 -16.84
N MET A 206 -31.30 20.19 -16.12
CA MET A 206 -31.25 21.56 -16.63
C MET A 206 -30.26 21.68 -17.79
N LEU A 207 -29.06 21.11 -17.65
CA LEU A 207 -28.03 21.14 -18.70
C LEU A 207 -28.44 20.37 -19.96
N GLN A 208 -29.16 19.26 -19.82
CA GLN A 208 -29.74 18.55 -20.97
C GLN A 208 -30.81 19.38 -21.66
N LYS A 209 -31.71 20.00 -20.88
CA LYS A 209 -32.77 20.86 -21.41
C LYS A 209 -32.22 22.08 -22.15
N GLU A 210 -31.12 22.65 -21.66
CA GLU A 210 -30.43 23.78 -22.28
C GLU A 210 -29.52 23.38 -23.45
N GLY A 211 -29.37 22.08 -23.72
CA GLY A 211 -28.54 21.55 -24.81
C GLY A 211 -27.03 21.63 -24.54
N VAL A 212 -26.62 21.89 -23.29
CA VAL A 212 -25.21 21.86 -22.88
C VAL A 212 -24.71 20.42 -22.81
N LEU A 213 -25.54 19.51 -22.31
CA LEU A 213 -25.29 18.07 -22.35
C LEU A 213 -26.15 17.39 -23.43
N PRO A 214 -25.65 16.34 -24.09
CA PRO A 214 -26.45 15.56 -25.03
C PRO A 214 -27.71 15.00 -24.38
N ALA A 215 -28.83 14.96 -25.11
CA ALA A 215 -30.07 14.34 -24.64
C ALA A 215 -29.92 12.82 -24.36
N THR A 216 -28.91 12.18 -24.95
CA THR A 216 -28.57 10.77 -24.73
C THR A 216 -27.60 10.57 -23.56
N ALA A 217 -27.07 11.64 -22.97
CA ALA A 217 -26.21 11.52 -21.80
C ALA A 217 -27.01 10.94 -20.63
N SER A 218 -26.32 10.27 -19.71
CA SER A 218 -26.89 9.81 -18.45
C SER A 218 -25.97 10.17 -17.29
N LEU A 219 -26.55 10.38 -16.11
CA LEU A 219 -25.77 10.48 -14.89
C LEU A 219 -25.07 9.15 -14.61
N PRO A 220 -23.84 9.17 -14.08
CA PRO A 220 -23.20 7.97 -13.58
C PRO A 220 -24.08 7.28 -12.53
N ALA A 221 -24.44 6.02 -12.77
CA ALA A 221 -25.18 5.17 -11.85
C ALA A 221 -24.24 4.47 -10.86
N GLY A 222 -24.81 3.82 -9.84
CA GLY A 222 -24.06 3.02 -8.88
C GLY A 222 -23.74 3.71 -7.54
N GLU A 223 -23.29 2.89 -6.60
CA GLU A 223 -22.90 3.30 -5.25
C GLU A 223 -21.64 4.18 -5.33
N ARG A 224 -21.66 5.33 -4.65
CA ARG A 224 -20.50 6.23 -4.62
C ARG A 224 -19.55 5.79 -3.50
N ILE A 225 -18.29 5.59 -3.83
CA ILE A 225 -17.19 5.62 -2.86
C ILE A 225 -16.70 7.07 -2.78
N ALA A 226 -16.54 7.56 -1.56
CA ALA A 226 -15.95 8.85 -1.25
C ALA A 226 -14.63 8.66 -0.53
N LEU A 227 -13.72 9.62 -0.69
CA LEU A 227 -12.52 9.75 0.12
C LEU A 227 -12.75 10.86 1.14
N ARG A 228 -12.80 10.51 2.42
CA ARG A 228 -12.91 11.45 3.53
C ARG A 228 -11.58 11.55 4.25
N HIS A 229 -11.41 12.62 5.01
CA HIS A 229 -10.23 12.84 5.83
C HIS A 229 -10.66 13.03 7.29
N ASP A 230 -9.90 12.46 8.22
CA ASP A 230 -10.07 12.70 9.64
C ASP A 230 -9.45 14.05 10.06
N ALA A 231 -9.47 14.34 11.37
CA ALA A 231 -8.88 15.57 11.90
C ALA A 231 -7.34 15.65 11.77
N ALA A 232 -6.66 14.52 11.60
CA ALA A 232 -5.22 14.44 11.33
C ALA A 232 -4.90 14.60 9.84
N GLY A 233 -5.93 14.57 8.98
CA GLY A 233 -5.79 14.60 7.52
C GLY A 233 -5.58 13.22 6.90
N ASP A 234 -5.84 12.14 7.64
CA ASP A 234 -5.69 10.78 7.14
C ASP A 234 -6.92 10.38 6.33
N ALA A 235 -6.67 9.84 5.14
CA ALA A 235 -7.73 9.51 4.20
C ALA A 235 -8.34 8.14 4.51
N TYR A 236 -9.66 8.03 4.43
CA TYR A 236 -10.41 6.78 4.54
C TYR A 236 -11.57 6.73 3.56
N LEU A 237 -11.94 5.52 3.16
CA LEU A 237 -13.06 5.28 2.26
C LEU A 237 -14.39 5.40 3.03
N ALA A 238 -15.36 6.03 2.38
CA ALA A 238 -16.73 6.14 2.85
C ALA A 238 -17.70 5.85 1.72
N ASP A 239 -18.95 5.55 2.05
CA ASP A 239 -20.02 5.41 1.07
C ASP A 239 -20.57 6.77 0.60
N GLY A 240 -21.57 6.76 -0.28
CA GLY A 240 -22.14 7.98 -0.86
C GLY A 240 -22.87 8.88 0.14
N LYS A 241 -23.18 8.36 1.33
CA LYS A 241 -23.77 9.11 2.45
C LYS A 241 -22.70 9.60 3.43
N GLY A 242 -21.44 9.25 3.18
CA GLY A 242 -20.30 9.59 4.01
C GLY A 242 -20.13 8.67 5.22
N LEU A 243 -20.81 7.52 5.27
CA LEU A 243 -20.59 6.51 6.30
C LEU A 243 -19.30 5.76 6.01
N THR A 244 -18.49 5.55 7.03
CA THR A 244 -17.16 4.94 6.89
C THR A 244 -17.25 3.49 6.41
N LEU A 245 -16.32 3.10 5.54
CA LEU A 245 -16.15 1.74 5.08
C LEU A 245 -15.00 1.07 5.84
N TYR A 246 -15.15 -0.22 6.11
CA TYR A 246 -14.23 -1.00 6.94
C TYR A 246 -13.76 -2.25 6.22
N TYR A 247 -12.58 -2.75 6.62
CA TYR A 247 -12.15 -4.12 6.36
C TYR A 247 -12.17 -4.96 7.66
N PHE A 248 -12.26 -6.27 7.49
CA PHE A 248 -12.30 -7.25 8.57
C PHE A 248 -11.07 -8.15 8.54
N SER A 249 -10.30 -8.21 9.62
CA SER A 249 -9.07 -9.00 9.69
C SER A 249 -9.26 -10.49 9.42
N ASN A 250 -10.43 -11.06 9.77
CA ASN A 250 -10.68 -12.49 9.53
C ASN A 250 -10.85 -12.81 8.04
N ASP A 251 -11.13 -11.81 7.20
CA ASP A 251 -11.25 -12.03 5.75
C ASP A 251 -9.91 -12.41 5.10
N ALA A 252 -8.80 -12.21 5.83
CA ALA A 252 -7.52 -12.75 5.44
C ALA A 252 -7.57 -14.28 5.29
N ASP A 253 -8.23 -15.00 6.20
CA ASP A 253 -8.31 -16.47 6.16
C ASP A 253 -9.52 -16.95 5.34
N ASP A 254 -10.64 -16.25 5.45
CA ASP A 254 -11.90 -16.60 4.79
C ASP A 254 -12.66 -15.36 4.35
N LEU A 255 -12.71 -15.11 3.04
CA LEU A 255 -13.44 -13.98 2.44
C LEU A 255 -14.97 -14.02 2.66
N ASP A 256 -15.50 -15.11 3.22
CA ASP A 256 -16.90 -15.28 3.63
C ASP A 256 -17.02 -15.41 5.17
N ALA A 257 -16.04 -14.94 5.95
CA ALA A 257 -16.00 -15.09 7.41
C ALA A 257 -17.15 -14.36 8.13
N CYS A 258 -17.65 -13.25 7.58
CA CYS A 258 -18.72 -12.47 8.18
C CYS A 258 -20.10 -12.96 7.75
N GLN A 259 -20.75 -13.78 8.59
CA GLN A 259 -22.08 -14.33 8.34
C GLN A 259 -23.06 -14.07 9.49
N GLY A 260 -24.37 -14.21 9.21
CA GLY A 260 -25.43 -14.11 10.21
C GLY A 260 -25.41 -12.81 11.01
N GLN A 261 -25.23 -12.90 12.33
CA GLN A 261 -25.19 -11.73 13.22
C GLN A 261 -23.99 -10.81 12.92
N CYS A 262 -22.92 -11.32 12.31
CA CYS A 262 -21.83 -10.46 11.85
C CYS A 262 -22.36 -9.46 10.81
N VAL A 263 -23.02 -9.93 9.75
CA VAL A 263 -23.60 -9.08 8.69
C VAL A 263 -24.69 -8.14 9.24
N ALA A 264 -25.43 -8.57 10.25
CA ALA A 264 -26.42 -7.71 10.91
C ALA A 264 -25.78 -6.50 11.60
N ASN A 265 -24.53 -6.63 12.09
CA ASN A 265 -23.77 -5.54 12.71
C ASN A 265 -22.84 -4.82 11.72
N TRP A 266 -22.38 -5.54 10.70
CA TRP A 266 -21.43 -5.11 9.69
C TRP A 266 -21.98 -5.39 8.29
N PRO A 267 -22.92 -4.58 7.80
CA PRO A 267 -23.55 -4.83 6.51
C PRO A 267 -22.53 -4.81 5.37
N LEU A 268 -22.63 -5.78 4.47
CA LEU A 268 -21.77 -5.89 3.29
C LEU A 268 -21.96 -4.68 2.36
N LEU A 269 -20.89 -4.22 1.71
CA LEU A 269 -21.00 -3.23 0.64
C LEU A 269 -21.42 -3.91 -0.67
N THR A 270 -22.73 -3.96 -0.92
CA THR A 270 -23.31 -4.53 -2.13
C THR A 270 -23.79 -3.43 -3.09
N ALA A 271 -23.45 -3.51 -4.37
CA ALA A 271 -23.96 -2.65 -5.43
C ALA A 271 -23.71 -3.28 -6.81
N ASP A 272 -24.51 -2.94 -7.82
CA ASP A 272 -24.28 -3.41 -9.20
C ASP A 272 -23.08 -2.70 -9.84
N GLU A 273 -22.90 -1.42 -9.55
CA GLU A 273 -21.84 -0.55 -10.09
C GLU A 273 -21.28 0.36 -8.98
N LEU A 274 -20.01 0.75 -9.12
CA LEU A 274 -19.34 1.72 -8.27
C LEU A 274 -18.95 2.98 -9.03
N ARG A 275 -19.09 4.12 -8.35
CA ARG A 275 -18.51 5.41 -8.72
C ARG A 275 -17.43 5.77 -7.74
N ILE A 276 -16.21 5.99 -8.21
CA ILE A 276 -15.06 6.24 -7.34
C ILE A 276 -14.39 7.59 -7.65
N PRO A 277 -13.70 8.21 -6.68
CA PRO A 277 -12.92 9.41 -6.93
C PRO A 277 -11.83 9.15 -7.97
N ALA A 278 -11.50 10.15 -8.78
CA ALA A 278 -10.52 10.03 -9.86
C ALA A 278 -9.09 9.72 -9.39
N GLY A 279 -8.80 9.89 -8.09
CA GLY A 279 -7.51 9.54 -7.48
C GLY A 279 -7.39 8.08 -7.04
N LEU A 280 -8.47 7.29 -7.09
CA LEU A 280 -8.43 5.85 -6.80
C LEU A 280 -8.28 5.06 -8.10
N ASP A 281 -7.57 3.93 -8.03
CA ASP A 281 -7.41 3.02 -9.16
C ASP A 281 -8.62 2.07 -9.25
N PRO A 282 -9.37 2.04 -10.37
CA PRO A 282 -10.43 1.07 -10.58
C PRO A 282 -9.98 -0.39 -10.41
N ALA A 283 -8.71 -0.70 -10.69
CA ALA A 283 -8.16 -2.05 -10.56
C ALA A 283 -8.05 -2.52 -9.10
N ASP A 284 -8.03 -1.60 -8.13
CA ASP A 284 -8.08 -1.95 -6.71
C ASP A 284 -9.46 -2.47 -6.28
N PHE A 285 -10.50 -2.31 -7.10
CA PHE A 285 -11.87 -2.73 -6.79
C PHE A 285 -12.21 -4.05 -7.48
N THR A 286 -12.45 -5.06 -6.66
CA THR A 286 -12.89 -6.40 -7.08
C THR A 286 -14.21 -6.76 -6.42
N VAL A 287 -14.84 -7.85 -6.84
CA VAL A 287 -16.07 -8.37 -6.25
C VAL A 287 -15.84 -9.80 -5.78
N VAL A 288 -16.16 -10.08 -4.52
CA VAL A 288 -16.30 -11.44 -4.02
C VAL A 288 -17.75 -11.88 -4.14
N THR A 289 -17.96 -13.08 -4.66
CA THR A 289 -19.25 -13.79 -4.59
C THR A 289 -19.16 -14.80 -3.47
N HIS A 290 -19.94 -14.59 -2.41
CA HIS A 290 -20.04 -15.46 -1.24
C HIS A 290 -20.65 -16.81 -1.63
N ALA A 291 -20.50 -17.83 -0.77
CA ALA A 291 -21.11 -19.14 -0.97
C ALA A 291 -22.65 -19.07 -1.09
N SER A 292 -23.26 -18.06 -0.47
CA SER A 292 -24.69 -17.75 -0.57
C SER A 292 -25.13 -17.15 -1.91
N GLY A 293 -24.18 -16.77 -2.77
CA GLY A 293 -24.43 -16.06 -4.04
C GLY A 293 -24.50 -14.53 -3.90
N VAL A 294 -24.43 -13.99 -2.68
CA VAL A 294 -24.35 -12.54 -2.45
C VAL A 294 -23.02 -12.00 -3.00
N LYS A 295 -23.06 -10.85 -3.67
CA LYS A 295 -21.89 -10.15 -4.18
C LYS A 295 -21.51 -8.98 -3.27
N GLN A 296 -20.25 -8.92 -2.87
CA GLN A 296 -19.71 -7.84 -2.05
C GLN A 296 -18.50 -7.21 -2.74
N TRP A 297 -18.42 -5.89 -2.69
CA TRP A 297 -17.27 -5.14 -3.18
C TRP A 297 -16.08 -5.26 -2.24
N MET A 298 -14.89 -5.34 -2.84
CA MET A 298 -13.61 -5.41 -2.16
C MET A 298 -12.74 -4.22 -2.60
N TYR A 299 -11.81 -3.84 -1.74
CA TYR A 299 -10.77 -2.87 -2.04
C TYR A 299 -9.41 -3.48 -1.69
N LYS A 300 -8.49 -3.50 -2.67
CA LYS A 300 -7.16 -4.12 -2.55
C LYS A 300 -7.22 -5.55 -1.98
N GLY A 301 -8.18 -6.34 -2.43
CA GLY A 301 -8.33 -7.72 -1.98
C GLY A 301 -9.07 -7.90 -0.64
N TRP A 302 -9.56 -6.83 0.01
CA TRP A 302 -10.31 -6.93 1.25
C TRP A 302 -11.79 -6.61 1.05
N PRO A 303 -12.74 -7.45 1.52
CA PRO A 303 -14.16 -7.13 1.48
C PRO A 303 -14.49 -5.85 2.28
N LEU A 304 -15.38 -5.03 1.73
CA LEU A 304 -15.77 -3.75 2.31
C LEU A 304 -17.10 -3.85 3.07
N TYR A 305 -17.13 -3.31 4.27
CA TYR A 305 -18.30 -3.33 5.15
C TYR A 305 -18.68 -1.92 5.60
N ARG A 306 -19.96 -1.75 5.92
CA ARG A 306 -20.45 -0.62 6.73
C ARG A 306 -20.56 -1.06 8.19
N PHE A 307 -20.73 -0.11 9.10
CA PHE A 307 -21.02 -0.40 10.50
C PHE A 307 -22.35 0.19 10.93
N VAL A 308 -23.24 -0.62 11.52
CA VAL A 308 -24.61 -0.16 11.86
C VAL A 308 -24.67 0.96 12.90
N LYS A 309 -23.58 1.20 13.64
CA LYS A 309 -23.54 2.31 14.61
C LYS A 309 -23.07 3.63 14.01
N ASP A 310 -22.54 3.62 12.78
CA ASP A 310 -22.25 4.86 12.07
C ASP A 310 -23.56 5.40 11.51
N VAL A 311 -24.03 6.52 12.06
CA VAL A 311 -25.33 7.11 11.72
C VAL A 311 -25.14 8.42 10.96
N LYS A 312 -23.99 9.07 11.13
CA LYS A 312 -23.66 10.36 10.52
C LYS A 312 -22.41 10.24 9.65
N ALA A 313 -22.36 11.09 8.63
CA ALA A 313 -21.21 11.19 7.77
C ALA A 313 -19.94 11.52 8.58
N GLY A 314 -18.90 10.71 8.41
CA GLY A 314 -17.65 10.82 9.17
C GLY A 314 -17.64 10.16 10.55
N ASP A 315 -18.71 9.47 10.96
CA ASP A 315 -18.62 8.54 12.08
C ASP A 315 -17.62 7.44 11.72
N THR A 316 -16.67 7.17 12.61
CA THR A 316 -15.67 6.09 12.48
C THR A 316 -15.76 5.09 13.62
N LEU A 317 -16.95 4.85 14.17
CA LEU A 317 -17.13 4.11 15.43
C LEU A 317 -16.77 2.63 15.34
N GLY A 318 -16.60 2.10 14.13
CA GLY A 318 -16.13 0.75 13.87
C GLY A 318 -14.61 0.56 14.02
N GLU A 319 -13.83 1.64 14.07
CA GLU A 319 -12.36 1.55 14.13
C GLU A 319 -11.90 0.81 15.40
N GLY A 320 -11.09 -0.23 15.22
CA GLY A 320 -10.51 -1.02 16.30
C GLY A 320 -11.51 -1.92 17.05
N VAL A 321 -12.77 -2.01 16.62
CA VAL A 321 -13.77 -2.85 17.31
C VAL A 321 -13.29 -4.30 17.35
N GLY A 322 -13.15 -4.83 18.57
CA GLY A 322 -12.67 -6.21 18.79
C GLY A 322 -11.23 -6.46 18.33
N GLY A 323 -10.47 -5.43 17.96
CA GLY A 323 -9.12 -5.54 17.40
C GLY A 323 -9.06 -6.22 16.03
N VAL A 324 -10.17 -6.26 15.29
CA VAL A 324 -10.29 -6.95 13.99
C VAL A 324 -11.04 -6.15 12.93
N TRP A 325 -11.59 -4.98 13.28
CA TRP A 325 -12.29 -4.09 12.35
C TRP A 325 -11.54 -2.78 12.24
N PHE A 326 -11.32 -2.32 11.02
CA PHE A 326 -10.51 -1.14 10.75
C PHE A 326 -11.02 -0.38 9.54
N GLU A 327 -10.94 0.95 9.58
CA GLU A 327 -11.24 1.86 8.48
C GLU A 327 -10.52 1.38 7.20
N ALA A 328 -11.20 1.35 6.07
CA ALA A 328 -10.57 1.05 4.80
C ALA A 328 -9.79 2.29 4.33
N LYS A 329 -8.45 2.25 4.42
CA LYS A 329 -7.57 3.35 4.01
C LYS A 329 -6.81 3.03 2.72
N PRO A 330 -6.67 3.97 1.78
CA PRO A 330 -5.96 3.73 0.53
C PRO A 330 -4.44 3.60 0.69
N ASP A 331 -3.88 4.10 1.79
CA ASP A 331 -2.45 4.27 2.03
C ASP A 331 -1.90 3.36 3.13
N TYR A 332 -2.62 2.29 3.51
CA TYR A 332 -2.05 1.27 4.38
C TYR A 332 -0.79 0.68 3.74
N ARG A 333 0.31 0.65 4.51
CA ARG A 333 1.49 -0.14 4.14
C ARG A 333 1.30 -1.59 4.58
N VAL A 334 0.83 -1.81 5.80
CA VAL A 334 0.54 -3.13 6.35
C VAL A 334 -0.90 -3.18 6.85
N MET A 335 -1.45 -4.38 6.91
CA MET A 335 -2.77 -4.66 7.49
C MET A 335 -2.65 -5.79 8.52
N ILE A 336 -3.71 -6.02 9.29
CA ILE A 336 -3.80 -7.15 10.22
C ILE A 336 -4.72 -8.20 9.59
N GLY A 337 -4.15 -9.35 9.27
CA GLY A 337 -4.90 -10.58 9.00
C GLY A 337 -5.12 -11.38 10.28
N LYS A 338 -6.13 -12.24 10.29
CA LYS A 338 -6.39 -13.16 11.39
C LYS A 338 -6.92 -14.49 10.87
N SER A 339 -6.31 -15.59 11.32
CA SER A 339 -6.79 -16.94 11.08
C SER A 339 -7.02 -17.69 12.38
N ALA A 340 -7.77 -18.79 12.31
CA ALA A 340 -7.99 -19.66 13.47
C ALA A 340 -6.68 -20.30 13.97
N GLU A 341 -5.77 -20.66 13.06
CA GLU A 341 -4.54 -21.36 13.37
C GLU A 341 -3.41 -20.44 13.84
N LEU A 342 -3.26 -19.27 13.21
CA LEU A 342 -2.12 -18.38 13.44
C LEU A 342 -2.44 -17.27 14.43
N GLY A 343 -3.72 -17.00 14.68
CA GLY A 343 -4.14 -15.77 15.35
C GLY A 343 -3.93 -14.57 14.45
N SER A 344 -3.60 -13.41 15.03
CA SER A 344 -3.38 -12.18 14.27
C SER A 344 -1.96 -12.13 13.70
N TYR A 345 -1.83 -11.71 12.45
CA TYR A 345 -0.54 -11.58 11.76
C TYR A 345 -0.53 -10.36 10.83
N LEU A 346 0.68 -9.90 10.49
CA LEU A 346 0.85 -8.81 9.53
C LEU A 346 0.71 -9.31 8.10
N THR A 347 0.01 -8.51 7.29
CA THR A 347 -0.02 -8.65 5.84
C THR A 347 0.39 -7.33 5.19
N ASP A 348 0.66 -7.34 3.89
CA ASP A 348 0.65 -6.10 3.11
C ASP A 348 -0.79 -5.61 2.88
N SER A 349 -0.94 -4.51 2.13
CA SER A 349 -2.25 -3.94 1.81
C SER A 349 -3.10 -4.76 0.85
N ALA A 350 -2.52 -5.76 0.18
CA ALA A 350 -3.24 -6.71 -0.66
C ALA A 350 -3.65 -8.00 0.09
N GLY A 351 -3.30 -8.10 1.38
CA GLY A 351 -3.54 -9.28 2.21
C GLY A 351 -2.54 -10.43 1.98
N ARG A 352 -1.37 -10.15 1.41
CA ARG A 352 -0.27 -11.12 1.36
C ARG A 352 0.44 -11.16 2.71
N THR A 353 0.63 -12.35 3.25
CA THR A 353 1.26 -12.57 4.55
C THR A 353 2.70 -12.05 4.58
N LEU A 354 3.07 -11.38 5.67
CA LEU A 354 4.42 -10.93 5.94
C LEU A 354 5.10 -11.81 6.99
N TYR A 355 6.34 -12.18 6.68
CA TYR A 355 7.15 -13.10 7.48
C TYR A 355 8.39 -12.43 8.04
N TYR A 356 8.92 -13.01 9.11
CA TYR A 356 10.26 -12.76 9.60
C TYR A 356 11.13 -14.02 9.44
N PHE A 357 12.44 -13.82 9.34
CA PHE A 357 13.43 -14.88 9.30
C PHE A 357 14.09 -15.03 10.68
N ASP A 358 13.99 -16.19 11.31
CA ASP A 358 14.49 -16.43 12.67
C ASP A 358 16.03 -16.32 12.80
N LYS A 359 16.74 -16.30 11.67
CA LYS A 359 18.19 -16.09 11.60
C LYS A 359 18.60 -14.62 11.47
N ASP A 360 17.66 -13.71 11.31
CA ASP A 360 17.96 -12.28 11.26
C ASP A 360 18.29 -11.73 12.64
N THR A 361 19.16 -10.72 12.69
CA THR A 361 19.44 -9.95 13.90
C THR A 361 18.84 -8.54 13.74
N PRO A 362 18.68 -7.76 14.83
CA PRO A 362 18.18 -6.40 14.71
C PRO A 362 18.97 -5.60 13.67
N GLN A 363 18.24 -4.91 12.79
CA GLN A 363 18.75 -4.09 11.69
C GLN A 363 19.50 -4.83 10.58
N THR A 364 19.55 -6.18 10.60
CA THR A 364 20.36 -6.96 9.67
C THR A 364 19.63 -8.21 9.18
N SER A 365 19.54 -8.36 7.85
CA SER A 365 19.00 -9.56 7.19
C SER A 365 20.11 -10.56 6.86
N ALA A 366 19.99 -11.80 7.32
CA ALA A 366 20.84 -12.93 6.90
C ALA A 366 20.39 -13.55 5.56
N CYS A 367 19.19 -13.24 5.08
CA CYS A 367 18.67 -13.75 3.82
C CYS A 367 19.29 -13.02 2.61
N THR A 368 20.15 -13.69 1.83
CA THR A 368 20.74 -13.17 0.58
C THR A 368 20.54 -14.13 -0.60
N ASP A 369 20.77 -13.64 -1.81
CA ASP A 369 20.84 -14.46 -3.03
C ASP A 369 19.60 -15.36 -3.23
N ASN A 370 19.79 -16.68 -3.33
CA ASN A 370 18.69 -17.64 -3.51
C ASN A 370 17.66 -17.62 -2.37
N CYS A 371 18.04 -17.15 -1.17
CA CYS A 371 17.07 -16.90 -0.11
C CYS A 371 16.04 -15.86 -0.56
N LEU A 372 16.47 -14.73 -1.13
CA LEU A 372 15.59 -13.67 -1.62
C LEU A 372 14.73 -14.09 -2.82
N ALA A 373 15.19 -15.05 -3.62
CA ALA A 373 14.38 -15.62 -4.70
C ALA A 373 13.14 -16.37 -4.17
N ASN A 374 13.25 -16.97 -2.98
CA ASN A 374 12.15 -17.71 -2.33
C ASN A 374 11.40 -16.84 -1.31
N TRP A 375 12.10 -15.88 -0.71
CA TRP A 375 11.62 -14.97 0.31
C TRP A 375 11.87 -13.52 -0.11
N PRO A 376 11.10 -12.99 -1.08
CA PRO A 376 11.32 -11.63 -1.56
C PRO A 376 11.22 -10.60 -0.42
N ALA A 377 12.11 -9.62 -0.42
CA ALA A 377 12.09 -8.54 0.55
C ALA A 377 10.81 -7.69 0.43
N TYR A 378 10.16 -7.39 1.55
CA TYR A 378 9.04 -6.46 1.58
C TYR A 378 9.55 -5.01 1.50
N GLY A 379 9.04 -4.24 0.54
CA GLY A 379 9.53 -2.90 0.23
C GLY A 379 9.30 -1.88 1.34
N ALA A 380 10.23 -0.93 1.48
CA ALA A 380 10.24 0.11 2.52
C ALA A 380 9.33 1.32 2.24
N ALA A 381 8.24 1.15 1.49
CA ALA A 381 7.30 2.25 1.23
C ALA A 381 6.67 2.73 2.55
N ALA A 382 6.63 4.05 2.73
CA ALA A 382 5.89 4.66 3.82
C ALA A 382 4.38 4.46 3.61
N GLY A 383 3.63 4.47 4.71
CA GLY A 383 2.18 4.32 4.69
C GLY A 383 1.65 4.15 6.11
N LYS A 384 0.33 4.07 6.22
CA LYS A 384 -0.37 3.95 7.49
C LYS A 384 -0.36 2.51 7.99
N VAL A 385 -0.60 2.37 9.28
CA VAL A 385 -0.77 1.08 9.95
C VAL A 385 -2.10 1.09 10.71
N PRO A 386 -2.76 -0.06 10.92
CA PRO A 386 -3.97 -0.15 11.73
C PRO A 386 -3.78 0.46 13.12
N SER A 387 -4.83 1.09 13.67
CA SER A 387 -4.75 1.85 14.93
C SER A 387 -4.31 1.03 16.15
N THR A 388 -4.47 -0.29 16.10
CA THR A 388 -4.03 -1.21 17.15
C THR A 388 -2.54 -1.52 17.07
N LEU A 389 -1.83 -1.04 16.05
CA LEU A 389 -0.37 -1.18 15.91
C LEU A 389 0.34 0.11 16.31
N ASN A 390 1.53 -0.04 16.89
CA ASN A 390 2.41 1.10 17.11
C ASN A 390 3.19 1.42 15.84
N ALA A 391 2.92 2.58 15.23
CA ALA A 391 3.63 3.03 14.03
C ALA A 391 5.16 3.10 14.21
N ALA A 392 5.65 3.36 15.44
CA ALA A 392 7.08 3.41 15.73
C ALA A 392 7.78 2.04 15.67
N ASP A 393 7.02 0.95 15.71
CA ASP A 393 7.57 -0.40 15.53
C ASP A 393 7.95 -0.64 14.06
N PHE A 394 7.49 0.17 13.12
CA PHE A 394 7.79 0.02 11.70
C PHE A 394 8.95 0.91 11.29
N GLY A 395 9.97 0.29 10.68
CA GLY A 395 11.17 0.96 10.23
C GLY A 395 11.64 0.44 8.87
N THR A 396 12.91 0.72 8.58
CA THR A 396 13.58 0.34 7.35
C THR A 396 15.01 -0.08 7.67
N ILE A 397 15.44 -1.22 7.14
CA ILE A 397 16.85 -1.63 7.14
C ILE A 397 17.50 -1.30 5.80
N THR A 398 18.83 -1.16 5.81
CA THR A 398 19.63 -1.04 4.59
C THR A 398 20.35 -2.37 4.37
N ARG A 399 20.10 -2.99 3.23
CA ARG A 399 20.73 -4.25 2.85
C ARG A 399 22.18 -4.00 2.37
N PRO A 400 23.05 -5.03 2.32
CA PRO A 400 24.44 -4.86 1.87
C PRO A 400 24.60 -4.30 0.45
N ASP A 401 23.60 -4.51 -0.41
CA ASP A 401 23.53 -3.96 -1.78
C ASP A 401 23.01 -2.50 -1.84
N GLY A 402 22.72 -1.89 -0.69
CA GLY A 402 22.19 -0.54 -0.56
C GLY A 402 20.67 -0.43 -0.68
N SER A 403 19.97 -1.51 -1.04
CA SER A 403 18.50 -1.51 -1.13
C SER A 403 17.83 -1.38 0.24
N LYS A 404 16.62 -0.83 0.25
CA LYS A 404 15.83 -0.57 1.46
C LYS A 404 14.73 -1.61 1.60
N GLN A 405 14.61 -2.20 2.79
CA GLN A 405 13.60 -3.20 3.12
C GLN A 405 12.84 -2.77 4.38
N ALA A 406 11.53 -2.97 4.39
CA ALA A 406 10.71 -2.69 5.56
C ALA A 406 11.09 -3.61 6.73
N ALA A 407 10.97 -3.08 7.94
CA ALA A 407 11.25 -3.82 9.16
C ALA A 407 10.17 -3.60 10.22
N PHE A 408 9.95 -4.62 11.04
CA PHE A 408 9.09 -4.56 12.23
C PHE A 408 9.93 -4.83 13.48
N LYS A 409 9.92 -3.92 14.44
CA LYS A 409 10.79 -3.86 15.62
C LYS A 409 12.27 -4.09 15.29
N GLY A 410 12.69 -3.58 14.13
CA GLY A 410 14.06 -3.69 13.62
C GLY A 410 14.39 -4.98 12.85
N TYR A 411 13.46 -5.93 12.70
CA TYR A 411 13.66 -7.17 11.95
C TYR A 411 13.06 -7.08 10.55
N ALA A 412 13.76 -7.61 9.56
CA ALA A 412 13.37 -7.51 8.16
C ALA A 412 12.07 -8.28 7.87
N LEU A 413 11.21 -7.69 7.02
CA LEU A 413 9.94 -8.29 6.61
C LEU A 413 10.04 -8.88 5.20
N TYR A 414 9.45 -10.06 5.00
CA TYR A 414 9.53 -10.81 3.74
C TYR A 414 8.17 -11.27 3.26
N TYR A 415 8.06 -11.47 1.94
CA TYR A 415 7.04 -12.30 1.33
C TYR A 415 7.52 -13.74 1.21
N PHE A 416 6.62 -14.66 0.87
CA PHE A 416 6.95 -16.00 0.45
C PHE A 416 6.43 -16.27 -0.97
N VAL A 417 7.30 -16.77 -1.86
CA VAL A 417 6.97 -16.91 -3.29
C VAL A 417 5.83 -17.89 -3.59
N LYS A 418 5.51 -18.80 -2.66
CA LYS A 418 4.41 -19.76 -2.83
C LYS A 418 3.05 -19.21 -2.38
N ASP A 419 3.03 -18.08 -1.69
CA ASP A 419 1.79 -17.40 -1.33
C ASP A 419 1.29 -16.64 -2.57
N THR A 420 0.24 -17.17 -3.18
CA THR A 420 -0.28 -16.69 -4.48
C THR A 420 -1.69 -16.14 -4.37
N LYS A 421 -2.40 -16.49 -3.29
CA LYS A 421 -3.74 -16.01 -2.99
C LYS A 421 -3.71 -15.08 -1.78
N HIS A 422 -4.72 -14.23 -1.71
CA HIS A 422 -5.03 -13.49 -0.50
C HIS A 422 -5.09 -14.46 0.69
N GLY A 423 -4.45 -14.10 1.81
CA GLY A 423 -4.48 -14.94 3.00
C GLY A 423 -3.46 -16.06 3.08
N ASP A 424 -2.87 -16.49 1.96
CA ASP A 424 -1.92 -17.60 1.96
C ASP A 424 -0.83 -17.34 3.00
N ALA A 425 -0.66 -18.29 3.92
CA ALA A 425 0.34 -18.26 4.97
C ALA A 425 1.25 -19.51 4.91
N THR A 426 1.50 -20.02 3.70
CA THR A 426 2.16 -21.31 3.48
C THR A 426 3.65 -21.31 3.82
N GLY A 427 4.22 -20.12 4.05
CA GLY A 427 5.58 -19.93 4.56
C GLY A 427 5.72 -20.20 6.06
N GLN A 428 4.61 -20.32 6.79
CA GLN A 428 4.66 -20.55 8.22
C GLN A 428 5.41 -21.83 8.55
N ASN A 429 6.39 -21.70 9.44
CA ASN A 429 7.24 -22.78 9.94
C ASN A 429 8.07 -23.50 8.85
N VAL A 430 8.26 -22.89 7.67
CA VAL A 430 9.12 -23.48 6.63
C VAL A 430 10.55 -23.57 7.15
N GLY A 431 11.09 -24.79 7.14
CA GLY A 431 12.44 -25.06 7.64
C GLY A 431 12.65 -24.73 9.12
N GLN A 432 11.57 -24.56 9.90
CA GLN A 432 11.59 -24.18 11.32
C GLN A 432 12.28 -22.83 11.60
N VAL A 433 12.35 -21.95 10.60
CA VAL A 433 13.06 -20.67 10.69
C VAL A 433 12.31 -19.51 10.03
N TRP A 434 11.14 -19.76 9.44
CA TRP A 434 10.31 -18.74 8.83
C TRP A 434 8.95 -18.72 9.49
N PHE A 435 8.50 -17.54 9.90
CA PHE A 435 7.28 -17.41 10.69
C PHE A 435 6.54 -16.13 10.33
N VAL A 436 5.21 -16.19 10.40
CA VAL A 436 4.36 -14.99 10.29
C VAL A 436 4.64 -14.04 11.44
N VAL A 437 4.46 -12.75 11.20
CA VAL A 437 4.66 -11.74 12.24
C VAL A 437 3.34 -11.52 13.00
N ASP A 438 3.19 -12.12 14.17
CA ASP A 438 2.14 -11.73 15.13
C ASP A 438 2.60 -10.45 15.85
N PRO A 439 2.00 -9.27 15.57
CA PRO A 439 2.50 -8.01 16.10
C PRO A 439 2.44 -7.89 17.62
N ALA A 440 1.48 -8.58 18.26
CA ALA A 440 1.32 -8.56 19.70
C ALA A 440 2.31 -9.49 20.41
N LYS A 441 2.63 -10.63 19.80
CA LYS A 441 3.52 -11.65 20.40
C LYS A 441 4.99 -11.52 19.96
N PHE A 442 5.27 -10.84 18.86
CA PHE A 442 6.62 -10.75 18.31
C PHE A 442 7.56 -9.96 19.22
N SER A 443 8.60 -10.65 19.72
CA SER A 443 9.66 -10.14 20.58
C SER A 443 11.05 -10.32 19.98
N GLY A 444 11.13 -10.42 18.65
CA GLY A 444 12.38 -10.69 17.92
C GLY A 444 12.58 -12.17 17.60
N THR A 445 13.73 -12.45 17.00
CA THR A 445 14.14 -13.78 16.51
C THR A 445 15.03 -14.49 17.53
N SER A 446 15.18 -15.81 17.40
CA SER A 446 16.17 -16.56 18.19
C SER A 446 17.59 -16.04 17.98
N ALA A 447 17.95 -15.67 16.74
CA ALA A 447 19.26 -15.09 16.44
C ALA A 447 19.47 -13.69 17.05
N GLY A 448 18.41 -12.91 17.24
CA GLY A 448 18.47 -11.60 17.88
C GLY A 448 18.29 -11.63 19.41
N GLN A 449 17.69 -12.70 19.94
CA GLN A 449 17.56 -12.96 21.38
C GLN A 449 18.76 -13.71 21.96
N ALA A 450 19.57 -14.35 21.12
CA ALA A 450 20.97 -14.55 21.44
C ALA A 450 21.55 -13.15 21.72
N ALA A 451 21.67 -12.81 23.00
CA ALA A 451 22.04 -11.49 23.46
C ALA A 451 23.22 -10.93 22.64
N PRO A 452 23.35 -9.60 22.50
CA PRO A 452 24.68 -9.07 22.29
C PRO A 452 25.50 -9.61 23.47
N SER A 453 26.38 -10.58 23.24
CA SER A 453 27.50 -10.77 24.15
C SER A 453 28.09 -9.37 24.29
N ALA A 454 28.13 -8.84 25.53
CA ALA A 454 28.86 -7.64 25.90
C ALA A 454 30.10 -7.52 25.00
N PRO A 455 30.41 -6.34 24.43
CA PRO A 455 31.31 -6.18 23.27
C PRO A 455 32.41 -7.20 23.44
N ALA A 456 32.40 -8.23 22.59
CA ALA A 456 33.22 -9.41 22.85
C ALA A 456 34.63 -8.89 23.06
N GLU A 457 35.10 -8.96 24.30
CA GLU A 457 36.50 -9.05 24.56
C GLU A 457 36.90 -10.25 23.71
N GLN A 458 37.57 -9.98 22.59
CA GLN A 458 37.97 -11.03 21.66
C GLN A 458 38.86 -11.98 22.46
N THR A 459 38.27 -13.02 23.02
CA THR A 459 38.99 -14.18 23.53
C THR A 459 39.43 -14.90 22.27
N GLY A 460 40.54 -14.45 21.69
CA GLY A 460 41.01 -15.05 20.47
C GLY A 460 41.29 -16.53 20.70
N LYS A 461 41.15 -17.30 19.63
CA LYS A 461 41.26 -18.76 19.68
C LYS A 461 42.72 -19.18 19.85
N THR A 462 42.94 -20.43 20.25
CA THR A 462 44.28 -21.02 20.22
C THR A 462 44.52 -21.70 18.89
N TYR A 463 45.59 -21.32 18.20
CA TYR A 463 46.05 -21.91 16.95
C TYR A 463 47.41 -22.55 17.15
N HIS A 464 47.66 -23.65 16.44
CA HIS A 464 48.94 -24.35 16.49
C HIS A 464 49.67 -24.17 15.16
N VAL A 465 50.97 -23.88 15.27
CA VAL A 465 51.91 -23.92 14.16
C VAL A 465 52.92 -25.01 14.48
N ASP A 466 52.73 -26.15 13.84
CA ASP A 466 53.62 -27.30 13.97
C ASP A 466 54.86 -27.05 13.09
N ILE A 467 56.03 -26.94 13.72
CA ILE A 467 57.31 -26.86 13.01
C ILE A 467 57.78 -28.29 12.77
N LYS A 468 57.73 -28.73 11.52
CA LYS A 468 58.18 -30.05 11.10
C LYS A 468 58.70 -30.01 9.67
N ASP A 469 59.62 -30.92 9.35
CA ASP A 469 60.26 -31.01 8.03
C ASP A 469 60.87 -29.67 7.58
N TYR A 470 61.45 -28.92 8.52
CA TYR A 470 61.99 -27.58 8.30
C TYR A 470 60.94 -26.60 7.71
N SER A 471 59.68 -26.70 8.13
CA SER A 471 58.57 -25.85 7.66
C SER A 471 57.63 -25.43 8.79
N PHE A 472 56.97 -24.27 8.63
CA PHE A 472 55.87 -23.81 9.51
C PHE A 472 54.49 -24.31 9.06
N GLY A 473 54.42 -25.17 8.04
CA GLY A 473 53.18 -25.60 7.41
C GLY A 473 52.85 -24.84 6.12
N SER A 474 51.69 -25.12 5.53
CA SER A 474 51.29 -24.60 4.22
C SER A 474 50.43 -23.34 4.34
N GLY A 475 50.95 -22.22 3.81
CA GLY A 475 50.21 -20.98 3.60
C GLY A 475 50.08 -20.08 4.84
N PRO A 476 49.47 -18.89 4.69
CA PRO A 476 49.29 -17.96 5.79
C PRO A 476 48.25 -18.47 6.79
N LEU A 477 48.58 -18.38 8.08
CA LEU A 477 47.63 -18.65 9.16
C LEU A 477 46.73 -17.41 9.35
N THR A 478 45.42 -17.54 9.15
CA THR A 478 44.48 -16.45 9.41
C THR A 478 43.80 -16.62 10.76
N VAL A 479 43.88 -15.62 11.63
CA VAL A 479 43.35 -15.64 13.01
C VAL A 479 42.57 -14.35 13.32
N GLU A 480 41.73 -14.37 14.35
CA GLU A 480 41.10 -13.16 14.88
C GLU A 480 42.08 -12.42 15.82
N ALA A 481 41.98 -11.08 15.90
CA ALA A 481 42.70 -10.31 16.92
C ALA A 481 42.44 -10.85 18.34
N GLY A 482 43.51 -10.91 19.14
CA GLY A 482 43.50 -11.49 20.48
C GLY A 482 43.80 -12.99 20.54
N SER A 483 44.06 -13.63 19.40
CA SER A 483 44.34 -15.08 19.35
C SER A 483 45.70 -15.44 19.92
N THR A 484 45.76 -16.65 20.48
CA THR A 484 46.97 -17.27 21.00
C THR A 484 47.52 -18.22 19.95
N ILE A 485 48.79 -18.08 19.59
CA ILE A 485 49.44 -18.94 18.59
C ILE A 485 50.57 -19.70 19.28
N ILE A 486 50.48 -21.03 19.25
CA ILE A 486 51.42 -21.96 19.85
C ILE A 486 52.28 -22.56 18.74
N PHE A 487 53.56 -22.22 18.74
CA PHE A 487 54.55 -22.88 17.89
C PHE A 487 55.07 -24.10 18.63
N THR A 488 54.95 -25.29 18.02
CA THR A 488 55.47 -26.54 18.59
C THR A 488 56.51 -27.11 17.64
N ASN A 489 57.71 -27.41 18.14
CA ASN A 489 58.75 -28.00 17.30
C ASN A 489 58.72 -29.53 17.35
N PHE A 490 58.53 -30.19 16.22
CA PHE A 490 58.57 -31.66 16.10
C PHE A 490 59.84 -32.18 15.43
N ASP A 491 60.70 -31.29 14.91
CA ASP A 491 62.00 -31.66 14.36
C ASP A 491 63.04 -31.88 15.48
N ASP A 492 64.02 -32.76 15.24
CA ASP A 492 65.17 -32.93 16.15
C ASP A 492 66.08 -31.67 16.18
N MET A 493 66.05 -30.88 15.11
CA MET A 493 66.75 -29.61 14.99
C MET A 493 66.02 -28.53 15.80
N LYS A 494 66.74 -27.57 16.37
CA LYS A 494 66.11 -26.47 17.12
C LYS A 494 65.56 -25.40 16.18
N HIS A 495 64.32 -24.99 16.42
CA HIS A 495 63.64 -23.95 15.63
C HIS A 495 63.02 -22.87 16.50
N ASN A 496 62.76 -21.71 15.92
CA ASN A 496 61.95 -20.66 16.55
C ASN A 496 61.15 -19.88 15.51
N ALA A 497 60.31 -18.95 15.97
CA ALA A 497 59.59 -18.01 15.13
C ALA A 497 59.87 -16.58 15.60
N VAL A 498 60.32 -15.72 14.69
CA VAL A 498 60.62 -14.31 14.95
C VAL A 498 59.98 -13.45 13.89
N ALA A 499 59.19 -12.46 14.32
CA ALA A 499 58.52 -11.53 13.41
C ALA A 499 59.53 -10.59 12.74
N VAL A 500 59.35 -10.35 11.45
CA VAL A 500 60.17 -9.40 10.67
C VAL A 500 60.03 -7.98 11.21
N ASN A 501 58.83 -7.59 11.63
CA ASN A 501 58.54 -6.27 12.20
C ASN A 501 58.90 -6.14 13.70
N GLY A 502 59.46 -7.19 14.31
CA GLY A 502 59.84 -7.19 15.73
C GLY A 502 58.68 -7.32 16.72
N SER A 503 57.46 -7.59 16.25
CA SER A 503 56.28 -7.74 17.14
C SER A 503 56.34 -8.95 18.08
N PHE A 504 57.10 -9.99 17.73
CA PHE A 504 57.41 -11.11 18.62
C PHE A 504 58.76 -11.75 18.26
N ALA A 505 59.39 -12.39 19.24
CA ALA A 505 60.61 -13.17 19.05
C ALA A 505 60.62 -14.37 20.02
N GLY A 506 60.39 -15.58 19.48
CA GLY A 506 60.38 -16.80 20.28
C GLY A 506 61.78 -17.35 20.57
N PRO A 507 61.95 -18.10 21.68
CA PRO A 507 63.18 -18.82 21.98
C PRO A 507 63.40 -19.99 21.01
N LEU A 508 64.62 -20.51 20.95
CA LEU A 508 64.92 -21.76 20.24
C LEU A 508 64.33 -22.95 20.98
N LEU A 509 63.35 -23.60 20.36
CA LEU A 509 62.63 -24.77 20.83
C LEU A 509 63.40 -26.04 20.48
N ALA A 510 63.67 -26.90 21.47
CA ALA A 510 64.03 -28.30 21.24
C ALA A 510 62.81 -29.11 20.76
N LYS A 511 63.03 -30.37 20.40
CA LYS A 511 61.94 -31.27 20.01
C LYS A 511 60.89 -31.37 21.12
N ASP A 512 59.63 -31.32 20.71
CA ASP A 512 58.40 -31.33 21.51
C ASP A 512 58.22 -30.11 22.43
N GLU A 513 59.09 -29.10 22.36
CA GLU A 513 58.91 -27.84 23.08
C GLU A 513 57.95 -26.90 22.34
N SER A 514 57.25 -26.07 23.11
CA SER A 514 56.29 -25.10 22.60
C SER A 514 56.58 -23.69 23.09
N TYR A 515 56.31 -22.69 22.24
CA TYR A 515 56.30 -21.27 22.60
C TYR A 515 55.01 -20.61 22.12
N THR A 516 54.50 -19.68 22.93
CA THR A 516 53.19 -19.07 22.73
C THR A 516 53.33 -17.56 22.53
N ILE A 517 52.62 -17.02 21.53
CA ILE A 517 52.45 -15.58 21.31
C ILE A 517 50.98 -15.20 21.32
N LYS A 518 50.71 -13.91 21.53
CA LYS A 518 49.38 -13.30 21.36
C LYS A 518 49.48 -12.10 20.43
N LEU A 519 48.56 -11.99 19.46
CA LEU A 519 48.51 -10.87 18.53
C LEU A 519 47.15 -10.17 18.61
N ASP A 520 47.11 -9.02 19.29
CA ASP A 520 45.86 -8.28 19.58
C ASP A 520 45.50 -7.23 18.51
N LYS A 521 46.37 -6.99 17.52
CA LYS A 521 46.16 -5.94 16.51
C LYS A 521 45.92 -6.55 15.13
N PRO A 522 44.86 -6.15 14.40
CA PRO A 522 44.66 -6.55 13.02
C PRO A 522 45.85 -6.13 12.14
N GLY A 523 46.22 -6.99 11.20
CA GLY A 523 47.35 -6.76 10.29
C GLY A 523 48.04 -8.05 9.85
N THR A 524 49.05 -7.90 8.99
CA THR A 524 49.85 -9.01 8.48
C THR A 524 51.20 -9.06 9.19
N TYR A 525 51.55 -10.25 9.68
CA TYR A 525 52.75 -10.52 10.46
C TYR A 525 53.59 -11.59 9.75
N ASP A 526 54.60 -11.15 9.00
CA ASP A 526 55.59 -12.04 8.42
C ASP A 526 56.63 -12.43 9.47
N TYR A 527 57.03 -13.70 9.50
CA TYR A 527 58.00 -14.23 10.47
C TYR A 527 58.91 -15.29 9.84
N TYR A 528 60.02 -15.58 10.52
CA TYR A 528 61.03 -16.52 10.06
C TYR A 528 61.68 -17.29 11.23
N CYS A 529 62.36 -18.39 10.91
CA CYS A 529 63.20 -19.13 11.86
C CYS A 529 64.63 -18.58 11.85
N GLN A 530 65.20 -18.18 13.00
CA GLN A 530 66.50 -17.49 13.05
C GLN A 530 67.67 -18.32 12.49
N PRO A 531 67.87 -19.61 12.85
CA PRO A 531 68.94 -20.43 12.25
C PRO A 531 68.73 -20.73 10.76
N HIS A 532 67.51 -20.59 10.25
CA HIS A 532 67.10 -21.05 8.91
C HIS A 532 66.44 -19.92 8.10
N LYS A 533 66.90 -18.68 8.31
CA LYS A 533 66.25 -17.45 7.83
C LYS A 533 66.07 -17.38 6.31
N SER A 534 66.92 -18.05 5.55
CA SER A 534 66.89 -18.01 4.08
C SER A 534 65.74 -18.82 3.46
N PHE A 535 65.11 -19.74 4.18
CA PHE A 535 64.08 -20.62 3.60
C PHE A 535 62.90 -20.95 4.54
N MET A 536 63.03 -20.80 5.86
CA MET A 536 61.92 -21.02 6.79
C MET A 536 61.21 -19.71 7.10
N THR A 537 60.15 -19.41 6.35
CA THR A 537 59.29 -18.23 6.54
C THR A 537 57.83 -18.62 6.69
N GLY A 538 57.05 -17.77 7.35
CA GLY A 538 55.61 -17.91 7.50
C GLY A 538 54.92 -16.56 7.61
N GLN A 539 53.60 -16.57 7.52
CA GLN A 539 52.77 -15.37 7.62
C GLN A 539 51.54 -15.63 8.49
N ILE A 540 51.23 -14.71 9.39
CA ILE A 540 49.98 -14.68 10.15
C ILE A 540 49.17 -13.45 9.71
N ILE A 541 47.91 -13.64 9.35
CA ILE A 541 46.96 -12.57 9.03
C ILE A 541 45.97 -12.46 10.18
N VAL A 542 46.01 -11.34 10.91
CA VAL A 542 45.08 -11.05 12.01
C VAL A 542 43.94 -10.19 11.46
N LYS A 543 42.71 -10.71 11.51
CA LYS A 543 41.49 -10.04 11.05
C LYS A 543 40.80 -9.25 12.16
#